data_AF-A0A349SHL8-F1
#
_entry.id   AF-A0A349SHL8-F1
#
_cell.length_a   1.000
_cell.length_b   1.000
_cell.length_c   1.000
_cell.angle_alpha   90.00
_cell.angle_beta   90.00
_cell.angle_gamma   90.00
#
_symmetry.space_group_name_H-M   'P 1'
#
loop_
_entity.id
_entity.type
_entity.pdbx_description
1 polymer ?
#
loop_
_entity_poly.entity_id
_entity_poly.type
_entity_poly.pdbx_seq_one_letter_code
_entity_poly.pdbx_strand_id
1 'polypeptide(L)' 'ASIVVRGLRAVSDFEYEFQLAAMNRRLDNTIETVFLTPAENYTFLSATLVREIAALGGDVAQFVHPVVNQALLKKIG' A
#
# COMPACT_ATOMS: atom_id res chain seq x y z
N ALA A 1 9.67 21.82 -4.32
CA ALA A 1 9.45 20.56 -5.05
C ALA A 1 8.32 19.81 -4.35
N SER A 2 7.40 19.23 -5.12
CA SER A 2 6.33 18.39 -4.58
C SER A 2 6.79 16.95 -4.64
N ILE A 3 6.88 16.27 -3.50
CA ILE A 3 7.41 14.90 -3.41
C ILE A 3 6.25 13.91 -3.23
N VAL A 4 6.24 12.87 -4.06
CA VAL A 4 5.35 11.71 -3.95
C VAL A 4 6.16 10.52 -3.44
N VAL A 5 5.78 9.97 -2.29
CA VAL A 5 6.42 8.77 -1.73
C VAL A 5 5.61 7.54 -2.10
N ARG A 6 6.27 6.52 -2.65
CA ARG A 6 5.65 5.24 -3.02
C ARG A 6 6.42 4.07 -2.41
N GLY A 7 5.67 3.08 -1.93
CA GLY A 7 6.23 1.83 -1.43
C GLY A 7 6.36 0.80 -2.54
N LEU A 8 7.48 0.09 -2.62
CA LEU A 8 7.68 -1.04 -3.53
C LEU A 8 7.90 -2.33 -2.73
N ARG A 9 7.04 -3.33 -2.93
CA ARG A 9 7.16 -4.64 -2.25
C ARG A 9 7.71 -5.72 -3.16
N ALA A 10 7.28 -5.73 -4.42
CA ALA A 10 7.64 -6.73 -5.41
C ALA A 10 8.00 -6.07 -6.75
N VAL A 11 8.59 -6.86 -7.66
CA VAL A 11 8.93 -6.42 -9.02
C VAL A 11 7.69 -5.89 -9.77
N SER A 12 6.52 -6.47 -9.51
CA SER A 12 5.26 -6.01 -10.10
C SER A 12 4.83 -4.60 -9.67
N ASP A 13 5.09 -4.20 -8.41
CA ASP A 13 4.84 -2.83 -7.96
C ASP A 13 5.74 -1.86 -8.75
N PHE A 14 7.00 -2.24 -8.99
CA PHE A 14 7.97 -1.39 -9.68
C PHE A 14 7.54 -1.03 -11.10
N GLU A 15 7.11 -2.01 -11.91
CA GLU A 15 6.72 -1.75 -13.31
C GLU A 15 5.59 -0.72 -13.41
N TYR A 16 4.55 -0.89 -12.61
CA TYR A 16 3.40 0.02 -12.58
C TYR A 16 3.79 1.41 -12.07
N GLU A 17 4.49 1.48 -10.94
CA GLU A 17 4.83 2.74 -10.29
C GLU A 17 5.85 3.56 -11.09
N PHE A 18 6.77 2.88 -11.78
CA PHE A 18 7.76 3.55 -12.62
C PHE A 18 7.11 4.23 -13.83
N GLN A 19 6.14 3.55 -14.48
CA GLN A 19 5.36 4.15 -15.57
C GLN A 19 4.58 5.38 -15.09
N LEU A 20 3.94 5.28 -13.91
CA LEU A 20 3.19 6.38 -13.32
C LEU A 20 4.09 7.57 -12.97
N ALA A 21 5.26 7.33 -12.39
CA ALA A 21 6.22 8.38 -12.08
C ALA A 21 6.72 9.11 -13.33
N ALA A 22 7.03 8.37 -14.41
CA ALA A 22 7.42 8.97 -15.68
C ALA A 22 6.30 9.85 -16.28
N MET A 23 5.06 9.39 -16.20
CA MET A 23 3.90 10.16 -16.67
C MET A 23 3.68 11.42 -15.83
N ASN A 24 3.74 11.32 -14.49
CA ASN A 24 3.61 12.48 -13.60
C ASN A 24 4.66 13.54 -13.89
N ARG A 25 5.93 13.15 -14.04
CA ARG A 25 7.02 14.08 -14.38
C ARG A 25 6.84 14.73 -15.75
N ARG A 26 6.19 14.03 -16.69
CA ARG A 26 5.87 14.59 -18.02
C ARG A 26 4.75 15.61 -17.96
N LEU A 27 3.76 15.41 -17.09
CA LEU A 27 2.63 16.33 -16.87
C LEU A 27 3.04 17.55 -16.03
N ASP A 28 3.89 17.36 -15.03
CA ASP A 28 4.42 18.42 -14.16
C ASP A 28 5.86 18.08 -13.75
N ASN A 29 6.80 18.92 -14.19
CA ASN A 29 8.24 18.71 -13.95
C ASN A 29 8.68 19.07 -12.53
N THR A 30 7.80 19.61 -11.68
CA THR A 30 8.07 19.95 -10.28
C THR A 30 7.76 18.80 -9.32
N ILE A 31 7.14 17.74 -9.83
CA ILE A 31 6.81 16.51 -9.08
C ILE A 31 7.98 15.54 -9.15
N GLU A 32 8.43 15.08 -7.97
CA GLU A 32 9.44 14.04 -7.83
C GLU A 32 8.84 12.83 -7.12
N THR A 33 9.08 11.63 -7.65
CA THR A 33 8.64 10.38 -7.01
C THR A 33 9.83 9.71 -6.32
N VAL A 34 9.68 9.41 -5.04
CA VAL A 34 10.65 8.68 -4.23
C VAL A 34 10.09 7.30 -3.88
N PHE A 35 10.88 6.27 -4.15
CA PHE A 35 10.54 4.89 -3.86
C PHE A 35 11.22 4.41 -2.58
N LEU A 36 10.46 3.77 -1.70
CA LEU A 36 10.96 3.15 -0.48
C LEU A 36 10.53 1.68 -0.46
N THR A 37 11.42 0.80 -0.02
CA THR A 37 11.06 -0.58 0.29
C THR A 37 10.62 -0.69 1.74
N PRO A 38 9.55 -1.43 2.05
CA PRO A 38 9.16 -1.65 3.44
C PRO A 38 10.19 -2.54 4.15
N ALA A 39 10.12 -2.56 5.49
CA ALA A 39 10.82 -3.58 6.26
C ALA A 39 10.29 -4.98 5.91
N GLU A 40 11.15 -5.98 5.99
CA GLU A 40 10.90 -7.36 5.51
C GLU A 40 9.62 -7.97 6.09
N ASN A 41 9.32 -7.68 7.36
CA ASN A 41 8.12 -8.12 8.06
C ASN A 41 6.80 -7.52 7.53
N TYR A 42 6.84 -6.59 6.58
CA TYR A 42 5.66 -5.98 5.96
C TYR A 42 5.57 -6.22 4.45
N THR A 43 6.56 -6.88 3.83
CA THR A 43 6.60 -7.08 2.37
C THR A 43 5.40 -7.89 1.85
N PHE A 44 4.90 -8.84 2.65
CA PHE A 44 3.76 -9.69 2.28
C PHE A 44 2.38 -9.01 2.49
N LEU A 45 2.35 -7.85 3.16
CA LEU A 45 1.09 -7.23 3.54
C LEU A 45 0.43 -6.56 2.33
N SER A 46 -0.84 -6.86 2.10
CA SER A 46 -1.69 -6.10 1.18
C SER A 46 -3.05 -5.84 1.80
N ALA A 47 -3.58 -4.63 1.61
CA ALA A 47 -4.91 -4.28 2.12
C ALA A 47 -6.01 -5.15 1.49
N THR A 48 -5.81 -5.64 0.27
CA THR A 48 -6.73 -6.58 -0.38
C THR A 48 -6.79 -7.90 0.37
N LEU A 49 -5.64 -8.52 0.66
CA LEU A 49 -5.58 -9.77 1.40
C LEU A 49 -6.12 -9.63 2.83
N VAL A 50 -5.79 -8.54 3.52
CA VAL A 50 -6.32 -8.26 4.87
C VAL A 50 -7.84 -8.16 4.86
N ARG A 51 -8.42 -7.44 3.88
CA ARG A 51 -9.88 -7.33 3.77
C ARG A 51 -10.54 -8.66 3.44
N GLU A 52 -9.91 -9.48 2.60
CA GLU A 52 -10.41 -10.80 2.23
C GLU A 52 -10.41 -11.77 3.43
N ILE A 53 -9.32 -11.84 4.19
CA ILE A 53 -9.24 -12.64 5.42
C ILE A 53 -10.34 -12.21 6.41
N ALA A 54 -10.48 -10.90 6.63
CA ALA A 54 -11.49 -10.38 7.53
C ALA A 54 -12.92 -10.69 7.05
N ALA A 55 -13.17 -10.62 5.73
CA ALA A 55 -14.48 -10.95 5.14
C ALA A 55 -14.84 -12.43 5.27
N LEU A 56 -13.83 -13.30 5.35
CA LEU A 56 -13.99 -14.74 5.60
C LEU A 56 -14.03 -15.09 7.10
N GLY A 57 -14.06 -14.10 7.98
CA GLY A 57 -14.13 -14.29 9.44
C GLY A 57 -12.78 -14.60 10.10
N GLY A 58 -11.66 -14.42 9.40
CA GLY A 58 -10.32 -14.58 9.96
C GLY A 58 -9.88 -13.38 10.82
N ASP A 59 -9.01 -13.64 11.80
CA ASP A 59 -8.43 -12.59 12.63
C ASP A 59 -7.28 -11.87 11.91
N VAL A 60 -7.36 -10.54 11.86
CA VAL A 60 -6.37 -9.66 11.23
C VAL A 60 -5.71 -8.68 12.20
N ALA A 61 -5.90 -8.84 13.51
CA ALA A 61 -5.39 -7.90 14.52
C ALA A 61 -3.87 -7.71 14.48
N GLN A 62 -3.11 -8.74 14.09
CA GLN A 62 -1.65 -8.67 13.95
C GLN A 62 -1.18 -7.90 12.70
N PHE A 63 -2.06 -7.66 11.73
CA PHE A 63 -1.72 -7.07 10.43
C PHE A 63 -2.07 -5.58 10.32
N VAL A 64 -2.86 -5.06 11.25
CA VAL A 64 -3.35 -3.68 11.23
C VAL A 64 -3.35 -3.06 12.62
N HIS A 65 -3.31 -1.73 12.68
CA HIS A 65 -3.46 -1.00 13.93
C HIS A 65 -4.84 -1.28 14.57
N PRO A 66 -4.99 -1.32 15.91
CA PRO A 66 -6.26 -1.63 16.58
C PRO A 66 -7.45 -0.78 16.13
N VAL A 67 -7.23 0.50 15.83
CA VAL A 67 -8.26 1.41 15.30
C VAL A 67 -8.79 0.93 13.94
N VAL A 68 -7.92 0.41 13.08
CA VAL A 68 -8.31 -0.13 11.76
C VAL A 68 -9.01 -1.47 11.92
N ASN A 69 -8.57 -2.33 12.84
CA ASN A 69 -9.24 -3.60 13.11
C ASN A 69 -10.70 -3.38 13.54
N GLN A 70 -10.93 -2.44 14.47
CA GLN A 70 -12.28 -2.06 14.90
C GLN A 70 -13.14 -1.54 13.74
N ALA A 71 -12.56 -0.71 12.86
CA ALA A 71 -13.27 -0.19 11.69
C ALA A 71 -13.60 -1.29 10.66
N LEU A 72 -12.69 -2.25 10.45
CA LEU A 72 -12.92 -3.40 9.57
C LEU A 72 -14.05 -4.28 10.09
N LEU A 73 -14.03 -4.63 11.37
CA LEU A 73 -15.08 -5.46 12.00
C LEU A 73 -16.46 -4.81 11.89
N LYS A 74 -16.55 -3.48 12.09
CA LYS A 74 -17.80 -2.72 11.92
C LYS A 74 -18.32 -2.66 10.48
N LYS A 75 -17.45 -2.85 9.48
CA LYS A 75 -17.81 -2.79 8.06
C LYS A 75 -18.27 -4.15 7.53
N ILE A 76 -17.78 -5.23 8.13
CA ILE A 76 -17.98 -6.61 7.66
C ILE A 76 -19.11 -7.31 8.44
N GLY A 77 -19.27 -6.99 9.73
CA GLY A 77 -20.45 -7.38 10.52
C GLY A 77 -21.67 -6.53 10.21
#